data_AF-A0A956KN99-F1
#
_entry.id   AF-A0A956KN99-F1
#
_cell.length_a   1.000
_cell.length_b   1.000
_cell.length_c   1.000
_cell.angle_alpha   90.00
_cell.angle_beta   90.00
_cell.angle_gamma   90.00
#
_symmetry.space_group_name_H-M   'P 1'
#
loop_
_entity.id
_entity.type
_entity.pdbx_description
1 polymer ?
#
loop_
_entity_poly.entity_id
_entity_poly.type
_entity_poly.pdbx_seq_one_letter_code
_entity_poly.pdbx_strand_id
1 'polypeptide(L)'
;MLEDDEEVAALYHAWCDDLRATFDEVEPWWQELRARESASALRERWPAGVASHPRVLGAYVEHHRRCERLLAKRRGAPVVAVSFTDDDAWGVAAEPEPRTLLPFVPQQLLIDRLQVEEPALFQKMIHLLLSPVGRGLDPAPSLEGLGMATRSAAAGIMGAAPPKPRSFELELRHGVDRGVARLLAAAADLAPGAPQSTVRSSSSEAHAMAHFLYHRALEEALSEAELWWTRLLFAAEDRGLSPEEAREHGYRLHFCGPVSHPAVIGVIAGYWALCEEINGALAPEQYVAPAQLLLGWLLDERHESWVAMLSAMPYWPVARDREGRWIA
;
A
#
# COMPACT_ATOMS: atom_id res chain seq x y z
N MET A 1 -24.02 15.97 -2.59
CA MET A 1 -23.43 16.53 -3.84
C MET A 1 -22.56 15.54 -4.64
N LEU A 2 -22.60 14.23 -4.31
CA LEU A 2 -22.30 13.09 -5.19
C LEU A 2 -23.55 12.20 -5.36
N GLU A 3 -24.70 12.71 -4.89
CA GLU A 3 -25.94 11.96 -4.67
C GLU A 3 -26.73 11.74 -5.96
N ASP A 4 -26.58 12.62 -6.95
CA ASP A 4 -27.31 12.56 -8.21
C ASP A 4 -26.63 11.65 -9.25
N ASP A 5 -25.49 11.03 -8.89
CA ASP A 5 -24.70 10.18 -9.77
C ASP A 5 -24.92 8.70 -9.46
N GLU A 6 -25.80 8.06 -10.23
CA GLU A 6 -26.20 6.67 -10.00
C GLU A 6 -25.01 5.68 -10.03
N GLU A 7 -24.02 5.90 -10.90
CA GLU A 7 -22.83 5.03 -10.97
C GLU A 7 -21.95 5.17 -9.71
N VAL A 8 -21.77 6.41 -9.23
CA VAL A 8 -21.00 6.68 -8.00
C VAL A 8 -21.74 6.18 -6.76
N ALA A 9 -23.05 6.39 -6.69
CA ALA A 9 -23.89 5.89 -5.60
C ALA A 9 -23.87 4.35 -5.55
N ALA A 10 -24.02 3.68 -6.68
CA ALA A 10 -23.93 2.21 -6.76
C ALA A 10 -22.55 1.69 -6.34
N LEU A 11 -21.46 2.37 -6.74
CA LEU A 11 -20.11 2.01 -6.30
C LEU A 11 -19.96 2.13 -4.78
N TYR A 12 -20.45 3.24 -4.21
CA TYR A 12 -20.38 3.48 -2.77
C TYR A 12 -21.19 2.46 -1.96
N HIS A 13 -22.42 2.14 -2.39
CA HIS A 13 -23.22 1.12 -1.71
C HIS A 13 -22.56 -0.25 -1.77
N ALA A 14 -22.01 -0.64 -2.93
CA ALA A 14 -21.25 -1.89 -3.05
C ALA A 14 -20.03 -1.91 -2.11
N TRP A 15 -19.31 -0.79 -1.99
CA TRP A 15 -18.22 -0.64 -1.02
C TRP A 15 -18.67 -0.86 0.41
N CYS A 16 -19.77 -0.23 0.85
CA CYS A 16 -20.29 -0.38 2.21
C CYS A 16 -20.74 -1.82 2.50
N ASP A 17 -21.40 -2.48 1.54
CA ASP A 17 -21.82 -3.87 1.64
C ASP A 17 -20.63 -4.82 1.77
N ASP A 18 -19.63 -4.66 0.91
CA ASP A 18 -18.41 -5.46 0.93
C ASP A 18 -17.60 -5.22 2.21
N LEU A 19 -17.51 -3.98 2.67
CA LEU A 19 -16.79 -3.63 3.89
C LEU A 19 -17.48 -4.22 5.13
N ARG A 20 -18.82 -4.19 5.21
CA ARG A 20 -19.58 -4.85 6.29
C ARG A 20 -19.31 -6.36 6.29
N ALA A 21 -19.49 -7.02 5.15
CA ALA A 21 -19.24 -8.45 5.02
C ALA A 21 -17.80 -8.82 5.38
N THR A 22 -16.83 -8.01 4.95
CA THR A 22 -15.41 -8.24 5.27
C THR A 22 -15.13 -8.05 6.76
N PHE A 23 -15.75 -7.07 7.43
CA PHE A 23 -15.60 -6.93 8.88
C PHE A 23 -16.21 -8.10 9.63
N ASP A 24 -17.35 -8.61 9.20
CA ASP A 24 -17.96 -9.80 9.80
C ASP A 24 -17.08 -11.04 9.61
N GLU A 25 -16.44 -11.20 8.45
CA GLU A 25 -15.46 -12.27 8.15
C GLU A 25 -14.26 -12.24 9.11
N VAL A 26 -13.69 -11.06 9.38
CA VAL A 26 -12.43 -10.92 10.14
C VAL A 26 -12.64 -10.68 11.64
N GLU A 27 -13.87 -10.43 12.08
CA GLU A 27 -14.19 -10.18 13.49
C GLU A 27 -13.77 -11.35 14.41
N PRO A 28 -14.01 -12.64 14.07
CA PRO A 28 -13.55 -13.76 14.90
C PRO A 28 -12.04 -13.73 15.15
N TRP A 29 -11.23 -13.52 14.10
CA TRP A 29 -9.78 -13.38 14.21
C TRP A 29 -9.40 -12.22 15.16
N TRP A 30 -10.05 -11.07 15.02
CA TRP A 30 -9.77 -9.90 15.86
C TRP A 30 -10.20 -10.11 17.32
N GLN A 31 -11.25 -10.89 17.58
CA GLN A 31 -11.67 -11.27 18.93
C GLN A 31 -10.68 -12.25 19.57
N GLU A 32 -10.18 -13.24 18.82
CA GLU A 32 -9.17 -14.15 19.35
C GLU A 32 -7.86 -13.43 19.70
N LEU A 33 -7.46 -12.42 18.93
CA LEU A 33 -6.31 -11.58 19.27
C LEU A 33 -6.57 -10.78 20.56
N ARG A 34 -7.75 -10.16 20.70
CA ARG A 34 -8.17 -9.46 21.93
C ARG A 34 -8.24 -10.35 23.16
N ALA A 35 -8.54 -11.63 22.99
CA ALA A 35 -8.55 -12.58 24.09
C ALA A 35 -7.13 -13.00 24.54
N ARG A 36 -6.15 -12.99 23.62
CA ARG A 36 -4.78 -13.46 23.86
C ARG A 36 -3.83 -12.35 24.31
N GLU A 37 -4.08 -11.12 23.89
CA GLU A 37 -3.15 -10.00 24.03
C GLU A 37 -3.74 -8.86 24.85
N SER A 38 -2.88 -8.12 25.55
CA SER A 38 -3.33 -6.91 26.24
C SER A 38 -3.74 -5.82 25.26
N ALA A 39 -4.66 -4.94 25.67
CA ALA A 39 -5.08 -3.80 24.84
C ALA A 39 -3.93 -2.83 24.50
N SER A 40 -2.85 -2.80 25.28
CA SER A 40 -1.65 -2.00 24.96
C SER A 40 -0.82 -2.67 23.88
N ALA A 41 -0.55 -3.98 24.04
CA ALA A 41 0.23 -4.76 23.07
C ALA A 41 -0.46 -4.78 21.70
N LEU A 42 -1.79 -4.90 21.65
CA LEU A 42 -2.54 -4.83 20.40
C LEU A 42 -2.48 -3.45 19.75
N ARG A 43 -2.55 -2.35 20.52
CA ARG A 43 -2.41 -1.01 19.95
C ARG A 43 -1.03 -0.75 19.38
N GLU A 44 0.01 -1.31 19.99
CA GLU A 44 1.37 -1.22 19.46
C GLU A 44 1.57 -2.08 18.22
N ARG A 45 1.01 -3.30 18.19
CA ARG A 45 1.15 -4.25 17.09
C ARG A 45 0.25 -3.94 15.89
N TRP A 46 -0.97 -3.49 16.17
CA TRP A 46 -2.04 -3.20 15.21
C TRP A 46 -2.59 -1.79 15.47
N PRO A 47 -1.82 -0.72 15.20
CA PRO A 47 -2.23 0.66 15.48
C PRO A 47 -3.45 1.10 14.66
N ALA A 48 -3.68 0.46 13.51
CA ALA A 48 -4.87 0.64 12.68
C ALA A 48 -6.02 -0.33 13.02
N GLY A 49 -5.85 -1.15 14.06
CA GLY A 49 -6.81 -2.16 14.49
C GLY A 49 -7.17 -3.14 13.37
N VAL A 50 -8.46 -3.49 13.31
CA VAL A 50 -9.00 -4.42 12.30
C VAL A 50 -8.95 -3.84 10.87
N ALA A 51 -8.87 -2.52 10.70
CA ALA A 51 -8.83 -1.90 9.37
C ALA A 51 -7.54 -2.22 8.59
N SER A 52 -6.46 -2.56 9.28
CA SER A 52 -5.22 -3.02 8.64
C SER A 52 -5.17 -4.52 8.35
N HIS A 53 -6.25 -5.26 8.60
CA HIS A 53 -6.28 -6.68 8.21
C HIS A 53 -6.23 -6.81 6.67
N PRO A 54 -5.43 -7.72 6.09
CA PRO A 54 -5.24 -7.83 4.63
C PRO A 54 -6.53 -7.99 3.83
N ARG A 55 -7.56 -8.65 4.37
CA ARG A 55 -8.88 -8.76 3.71
C ARG A 55 -9.62 -7.42 3.64
N VAL A 56 -9.55 -6.60 4.69
CA VAL A 56 -10.12 -5.24 4.70
C VAL A 56 -9.35 -4.35 3.71
N LEU A 57 -8.02 -4.44 3.73
CA LEU A 57 -7.16 -3.74 2.76
C LEU A 57 -7.49 -4.17 1.32
N GLY A 58 -7.76 -5.46 1.08
CA GLY A 58 -8.16 -5.97 -0.24
C GLY A 58 -9.48 -5.42 -0.73
N ALA A 59 -10.51 -5.36 0.13
CA ALA A 59 -11.77 -4.71 -0.21
C ALA A 59 -11.55 -3.23 -0.58
N TYR A 60 -10.72 -2.50 0.18
CA TYR A 60 -10.38 -1.11 -0.10
C TYR A 60 -9.65 -0.96 -1.44
N VAL A 61 -8.62 -1.77 -1.71
CA VAL A 61 -7.86 -1.75 -2.97
C VAL A 61 -8.77 -2.02 -4.17
N GLU A 62 -9.67 -3.01 -4.08
CA GLU A 62 -10.63 -3.33 -5.14
C GLU A 62 -11.51 -2.12 -5.47
N HIS A 63 -12.12 -1.50 -4.46
CA HIS A 63 -13.02 -0.37 -4.63
C HIS A 63 -12.29 0.90 -5.06
N HIS A 64 -11.08 1.14 -4.56
CA HIS A 64 -10.23 2.23 -5.03
C HIS A 64 -9.94 2.08 -6.53
N ARG A 65 -9.59 0.87 -6.99
CA ARG A 65 -9.37 0.60 -8.42
C ARG A 65 -10.66 0.76 -9.24
N ARG A 66 -11.83 0.44 -8.68
CA ARG A 66 -13.13 0.72 -9.33
C ARG A 66 -13.37 2.23 -9.48
N CYS A 67 -13.06 3.03 -8.45
CA CYS A 67 -13.13 4.50 -8.52
C CYS A 67 -12.21 5.05 -9.62
N GLU A 68 -10.95 4.61 -9.67
CA GLU A 68 -9.99 5.04 -10.70
C GLU A 68 -10.47 4.71 -12.11
N ARG A 69 -11.00 3.49 -12.33
CA ARG A 69 -11.58 3.11 -13.64
C ARG A 69 -12.77 3.98 -14.02
N LEU A 70 -13.64 4.29 -13.06
CA LEU A 70 -14.80 5.18 -13.29
C LEU A 70 -14.34 6.59 -13.66
N LEU A 71 -13.36 7.15 -12.94
CA LEU A 71 -12.78 8.46 -13.23
C LEU A 71 -12.07 8.49 -14.59
N ALA A 72 -11.33 7.42 -14.94
CA ALA A 72 -10.67 7.31 -16.23
C ALA A 72 -11.68 7.27 -17.40
N LYS A 73 -12.77 6.50 -17.26
CA LYS A 73 -13.88 6.47 -18.23
C LYS A 73 -14.46 7.87 -18.49
N ARG A 74 -14.59 8.70 -17.44
CA ARG A 74 -15.10 10.07 -17.54
C ARG A 74 -14.11 11.03 -18.18
N ARG A 75 -12.82 10.94 -17.86
CA ARG A 75 -11.77 11.75 -18.51
C ARG A 75 -11.63 11.42 -20.00
N GLY A 76 -11.86 10.17 -20.39
CA GLY A 76 -11.80 9.71 -21.78
C GLY A 76 -13.08 9.94 -22.58
N ALA A 77 -14.19 10.35 -21.95
CA ALA A 77 -15.39 10.73 -22.68
C ALA A 77 -15.12 12.03 -23.46
N PRO A 78 -15.40 12.08 -24.77
CA PRO A 78 -15.24 13.33 -25.51
C PRO A 78 -16.15 14.37 -24.86
N VAL A 79 -15.57 15.42 -24.31
CA VAL A 79 -16.29 16.67 -24.13
C VAL A 79 -16.75 17.01 -25.54
N VAL A 80 -18.07 17.00 -25.78
CA VAL A 80 -18.62 17.47 -27.07
C VAL A 80 -18.07 18.87 -27.24
N ALA A 81 -17.04 19.00 -28.06
CA ALA A 81 -16.46 20.29 -28.36
C ALA A 81 -17.55 21.02 -29.14
N VAL A 82 -18.27 21.89 -28.44
CA VAL A 82 -19.18 22.82 -29.08
C VAL A 82 -18.31 23.61 -30.05
N SER A 83 -18.48 23.36 -31.34
CA SER A 83 -17.69 24.07 -32.34
C SER A 83 -18.05 25.55 -32.27
N PHE A 84 -17.06 26.40 -32.04
CA PHE A 84 -17.25 27.86 -32.07
C PHE A 84 -17.75 28.39 -33.43
N THR A 85 -17.77 27.55 -34.46
CA THR A 85 -18.25 27.87 -35.80
C THR A 85 -19.67 27.39 -36.08
N ASP A 86 -20.33 26.75 -35.11
CA ASP A 86 -21.70 26.28 -35.25
C ASP A 86 -22.66 27.35 -34.70
N ASP A 87 -23.24 28.15 -35.59
CA ASP A 87 -24.14 29.25 -35.23
C ASP A 87 -25.40 28.74 -34.51
N ASP A 88 -25.79 27.48 -34.71
CA ASP A 88 -26.90 26.82 -34.01
C ASP A 88 -26.53 26.41 -32.57
N ALA A 89 -25.24 26.41 -32.22
CA ALA A 89 -24.77 26.10 -30.87
C ALA A 89 -24.72 27.35 -29.95
N TRP A 90 -24.91 28.54 -30.51
CA TRP A 90 -25.01 29.78 -29.74
C TRP A 90 -26.39 29.90 -29.08
N GLY A 91 -26.44 29.77 -27.76
CA GLY A 91 -27.67 29.89 -26.96
C GLY A 91 -28.29 28.56 -26.52
N VAL A 92 -27.70 27.43 -26.92
CA VAL A 92 -27.99 26.14 -26.29
C VAL A 92 -27.18 26.05 -25.01
N ALA A 93 -27.80 25.67 -23.89
CA ALA A 93 -27.11 25.38 -22.64
C ALA A 93 -26.24 24.13 -22.81
N ALA A 94 -25.14 24.26 -23.52
CA ALA A 94 -24.17 23.21 -23.80
C ALA A 94 -22.96 23.31 -22.86
N GLU A 95 -23.10 24.02 -21.74
CA GLU A 95 -22.22 23.77 -20.61
C GLU A 95 -22.74 22.51 -19.91
N PRO A 96 -22.03 21.36 -19.99
CA PRO A 96 -22.35 20.25 -19.10
C PRO A 96 -22.37 20.82 -17.68
N GLU A 97 -23.41 20.47 -16.89
CA GLU A 97 -23.57 21.05 -15.56
C GLU A 97 -22.22 20.99 -14.83
N PRO A 98 -21.69 22.10 -14.29
CA PRO A 98 -20.35 22.16 -13.68
C PRO A 98 -20.13 21.06 -12.62
N ARG A 99 -21.22 20.54 -12.06
CA ARG A 99 -21.31 19.46 -11.07
C ARG A 99 -20.92 18.09 -11.61
N THR A 100 -21.06 17.83 -12.91
CA THR A 100 -20.62 16.58 -13.58
C THR A 100 -19.12 16.53 -13.88
N LEU A 101 -18.41 17.66 -13.68
CA LEU A 101 -17.02 17.82 -14.11
C LEU A 101 -15.98 17.73 -12.97
N LEU A 102 -16.38 17.79 -11.69
CA LEU A 102 -15.40 17.74 -10.60
C LEU A 102 -15.10 16.27 -10.24
N PRO A 103 -13.92 15.74 -10.58
CA PRO A 103 -13.55 14.38 -10.17
C PRO A 103 -13.44 14.33 -8.65
N PHE A 104 -14.10 13.35 -8.03
CA PHE A 104 -13.88 13.07 -6.62
C PHE A 104 -12.55 12.32 -6.43
N VAL A 105 -11.94 12.46 -5.25
CA VAL A 105 -10.79 11.64 -4.86
C VAL A 105 -11.32 10.32 -4.27
N PRO A 106 -10.81 9.13 -4.66
CA PRO A 106 -11.32 7.87 -4.14
C PRO A 106 -11.42 7.81 -2.61
N GLN A 107 -10.45 8.39 -1.89
CA GLN A 107 -10.46 8.48 -0.43
C GLN A 107 -11.68 9.25 0.12
N GLN A 108 -12.10 10.33 -0.54
CA GLN A 108 -13.30 11.09 -0.14
C GLN A 108 -14.56 10.23 -0.23
N LEU A 109 -14.66 9.41 -1.28
CA LEU A 109 -15.79 8.50 -1.46
C LEU A 109 -15.74 7.32 -0.49
N LEU A 110 -14.56 6.69 -0.34
CA LEU A 110 -14.43 5.41 0.38
C LEU A 110 -14.24 5.57 1.89
N ILE A 111 -13.70 6.70 2.37
CA ILE A 111 -13.42 6.96 3.79
C ILE A 111 -14.29 8.10 4.31
N ASP A 112 -14.15 9.31 3.75
CA ASP A 112 -14.77 10.51 4.34
C ASP A 112 -16.30 10.41 4.34
N ARG A 113 -16.90 9.86 3.27
CA ARG A 113 -18.35 9.67 3.17
C ARG A 113 -18.91 8.71 4.24
N LEU A 114 -18.13 7.72 4.68
CA LEU A 114 -18.55 6.82 5.77
C LEU A 114 -18.87 7.59 7.06
N GLN A 115 -18.21 8.72 7.32
CA GLN A 115 -18.43 9.52 8.52
C GLN A 115 -19.90 9.96 8.66
N VAL A 116 -20.55 10.23 7.53
CA VAL A 116 -21.93 10.73 7.48
C VAL A 116 -22.93 9.58 7.32
N GLU A 117 -22.67 8.66 6.39
CA GLU A 117 -23.66 7.66 5.97
C GLU A 117 -23.54 6.33 6.70
N GLU A 118 -22.34 5.95 7.14
CA GLU A 118 -22.06 4.65 7.79
C GLU A 118 -21.12 4.82 9.01
N PRO A 119 -21.53 5.54 10.09
CA PRO A 119 -20.63 5.92 11.18
C PRO A 119 -19.95 4.74 11.88
N ALA A 120 -20.62 3.58 11.94
CA ALA A 120 -20.04 2.37 12.53
C ALA A 120 -18.86 1.82 11.71
N LEU A 121 -18.95 1.86 10.37
CA LEU A 121 -17.85 1.50 9.48
C LEU A 121 -16.73 2.54 9.57
N PHE A 122 -17.08 3.83 9.63
CA PHE A 122 -16.11 4.90 9.78
C PHE A 122 -15.27 4.75 11.05
N GLN A 123 -15.87 4.41 12.19
CA GLN A 123 -15.11 4.19 13.43
C GLN A 123 -14.06 3.08 13.32
N LYS A 124 -14.29 2.07 12.47
CA LYS A 124 -13.28 1.04 12.18
C LYS A 124 -12.23 1.58 11.21
N MET A 125 -12.66 2.26 10.14
CA MET A 125 -11.80 2.69 9.02
C MET A 125 -11.00 3.98 9.25
N ILE A 126 -11.37 4.83 10.21
CA ILE A 126 -10.67 6.11 10.49
C ILE A 126 -9.19 5.90 10.87
N HIS A 127 -8.84 4.68 11.27
CA HIS A 127 -7.47 4.29 11.61
C HIS A 127 -6.67 3.77 10.41
N LEU A 128 -7.20 3.84 9.18
CA LEU A 128 -6.46 3.53 7.96
C LEU A 128 -5.44 4.66 7.67
N LEU A 129 -4.31 4.66 8.39
CA LEU A 129 -3.28 5.72 8.37
C LEU A 129 -2.39 5.73 7.11
N LEU A 130 -2.47 4.68 6.29
CA LEU A 130 -1.66 4.47 5.09
C LEU A 130 -2.61 3.95 4.00
N SER A 131 -2.49 4.41 2.75
CA SER A 131 -3.23 3.75 1.67
C SER A 131 -2.51 2.46 1.29
N PRO A 132 -3.18 1.29 1.21
CA PRO A 132 -2.57 0.06 0.72
C PRO A 132 -2.44 0.02 -0.81
N VAL A 133 -2.79 1.10 -1.52
CA VAL A 133 -2.80 1.13 -2.99
C VAL A 133 -1.41 1.47 -3.51
N GLY A 134 -0.68 0.45 -3.96
CA GLY A 134 0.61 0.58 -4.61
C GLY A 134 0.52 0.81 -6.12
N ARG A 135 1.64 1.29 -6.69
CA ARG A 135 1.87 1.28 -8.13
C ARG A 135 2.32 -0.13 -8.52
N GLY A 136 1.62 -0.77 -9.45
CA GLY A 136 2.01 -2.09 -9.96
C GLY A 136 3.43 -2.05 -10.56
N LEU A 137 4.18 -3.12 -10.33
CA LEU A 137 5.49 -3.33 -10.95
C LEU A 137 5.31 -3.85 -12.38
N ASP A 138 6.13 -3.36 -13.31
CA ASP A 138 6.14 -3.81 -14.70
C ASP A 138 7.56 -4.25 -15.11
N PRO A 139 7.82 -5.57 -15.26
CA PRO A 139 6.88 -6.67 -15.03
C PRO A 139 6.62 -6.90 -13.53
N ALA A 140 5.48 -7.51 -13.21
CA ALA A 140 5.20 -7.95 -11.84
C ALA A 140 6.17 -9.09 -11.43
N PRO A 141 6.67 -9.09 -10.18
CA PRO A 141 7.52 -10.16 -9.67
C PRO A 141 6.73 -11.48 -9.65
N SER A 142 7.33 -12.55 -10.15
CA SER A 142 6.73 -13.89 -10.26
C SER A 142 7.81 -14.98 -10.20
N LEU A 143 7.42 -16.22 -9.89
CA LEU A 143 8.34 -17.37 -9.95
C LEU A 143 8.98 -17.54 -11.33
N GLU A 144 8.21 -17.33 -12.40
CA GLU A 144 8.71 -17.38 -13.77
C GLU A 144 9.80 -16.31 -14.02
N GLY A 145 9.54 -15.08 -13.56
CA GLY A 145 10.49 -13.98 -13.60
C GLY A 145 11.79 -14.29 -12.85
N LEU A 146 11.71 -14.94 -11.67
CA LEU A 146 12.88 -15.39 -10.92
C LEU A 146 13.71 -16.40 -11.72
N GLY A 147 13.07 -17.38 -12.36
CA GLY A 147 13.77 -18.35 -13.20
C GLY A 147 14.59 -17.68 -14.31
N MET A 148 14.05 -16.63 -14.93
CA MET A 148 14.76 -15.83 -15.94
C MET A 148 15.90 -15.00 -15.32
N ALA A 149 15.68 -14.39 -14.16
CA ALA A 149 16.70 -13.62 -13.45
C ALA A 149 17.87 -14.49 -13.01
N THR A 150 17.62 -15.69 -12.47
CA THR A 150 18.64 -16.66 -12.07
C THR A 150 19.50 -17.09 -13.27
N ARG A 151 18.88 -17.38 -14.42
CA ARG A 151 19.63 -17.70 -15.65
C ARG A 151 20.47 -16.52 -16.12
N SER A 152 19.93 -15.30 -16.05
CA SER A 152 20.66 -14.08 -16.41
C SER A 152 21.85 -13.80 -15.47
N ALA A 153 21.69 -14.06 -14.17
CA ALA A 153 22.79 -13.97 -13.19
C ALA A 153 23.88 -15.01 -13.49
N ALA A 154 23.50 -16.27 -13.74
CA ALA A 154 24.43 -17.33 -14.08
C ALA A 154 25.21 -17.05 -15.39
N ALA A 155 24.58 -16.34 -16.33
CA ALA A 155 25.21 -15.88 -17.57
C ALA A 155 26.08 -14.62 -17.41
N GLY A 156 26.16 -14.03 -16.20
CA GLY A 156 26.89 -12.79 -15.94
C GLY A 156 26.27 -11.53 -16.57
N ILE A 157 25.01 -11.63 -17.04
CA ILE A 157 24.28 -10.52 -17.67
C ILE A 157 23.74 -9.58 -16.59
N MET A 158 23.31 -10.13 -15.46
CA MET A 158 22.87 -9.33 -14.31
C MET A 158 24.08 -8.95 -13.45
N GLY A 159 24.18 -7.67 -13.08
CA GLY A 159 25.22 -7.17 -12.21
C GLY A 159 25.32 -8.00 -10.91
N ALA A 160 26.56 -8.31 -10.51
CA ALA A 160 26.83 -9.30 -9.47
C ALA A 160 26.48 -8.86 -8.04
N ALA A 161 26.14 -7.58 -7.81
CA ALA A 161 25.87 -7.05 -6.49
C ALA A 161 24.58 -6.22 -6.47
N PRO A 162 23.78 -6.30 -5.38
CA PRO A 162 22.69 -5.38 -5.17
C PRO A 162 23.25 -3.94 -5.06
N PRO A 163 22.47 -2.91 -5.43
CA PRO A 163 22.90 -1.53 -5.26
C PRO A 163 23.29 -1.30 -3.81
N LYS A 164 24.39 -0.56 -3.59
CA LYS A 164 24.73 -0.14 -2.24
C LYS A 164 23.61 0.80 -1.76
N PRO A 165 22.96 0.49 -0.63
CA PRO A 165 21.89 1.33 -0.10
C PRO A 165 22.34 2.77 0.03
N ARG A 166 21.54 3.70 -0.48
CA ARG A 166 21.73 5.10 -0.15
C ARG A 166 21.37 5.35 1.31
N SER A 167 22.13 6.25 1.92
CA SER A 167 21.71 6.84 3.20
C SER A 167 20.60 7.83 2.90
N PHE A 168 19.44 7.63 3.52
CA PHE A 168 18.33 8.56 3.44
C PHE A 168 18.38 9.48 4.66
N GLU A 169 18.49 10.78 4.45
CA GLU A 169 18.52 11.77 5.53
C GLU A 169 17.09 12.25 5.81
N LEU A 170 16.40 11.54 6.71
CA LEU A 170 15.03 11.86 7.08
C LEU A 170 14.90 11.98 8.60
N GLU A 171 14.20 13.03 9.02
CA GLU A 171 13.79 13.18 10.42
C GLU A 171 12.73 12.13 10.73
N LEU A 172 13.11 11.12 11.52
CA LEU A 172 12.21 10.04 11.94
C LEU A 172 11.27 10.53 13.04
N ARG A 173 9.96 10.32 12.83
CA ARG A 173 8.92 10.65 13.82
C ARG A 173 8.39 9.44 14.60
N HIS A 174 9.09 8.32 14.50
CA HIS A 174 8.75 7.06 15.17
C HIS A 174 9.99 6.41 15.79
N GLY A 175 9.77 5.49 16.72
CA GLY A 175 10.83 4.62 17.21
C GLY A 175 11.06 3.46 16.24
N VAL A 176 12.25 3.39 15.63
CA VAL A 176 12.62 2.35 14.64
C VAL A 176 12.42 0.94 15.22
N ASP A 177 13.00 0.66 16.39
CA ASP A 177 12.90 -0.66 17.03
C ASP A 177 11.44 -1.09 17.28
N ARG A 178 10.60 -0.14 17.71
CA ARG A 178 9.16 -0.39 17.91
C ARG A 178 8.45 -0.64 16.58
N GLY A 179 8.81 0.10 15.53
CA GLY A 179 8.25 -0.12 14.20
C GLY A 179 8.64 -1.47 13.60
N VAL A 180 9.89 -1.87 13.77
CA VAL A 180 10.39 -3.19 13.37
C VAL A 180 9.66 -4.31 14.12
N ALA A 181 9.63 -4.23 15.45
CA ALA A 181 8.97 -5.23 16.29
C ALA A 181 7.49 -5.35 15.94
N ARG A 182 6.80 -4.22 15.72
CA ARG A 182 5.41 -4.17 15.27
C ARG A 182 5.21 -4.93 13.96
N LEU A 183 5.96 -4.58 12.91
CA LEU A 183 5.76 -5.14 11.58
C LEU A 183 6.07 -6.65 11.56
N LEU A 184 7.15 -7.08 12.19
CA LEU A 184 7.48 -8.50 12.26
C LEU A 184 6.44 -9.30 13.06
N ALA A 185 5.96 -8.78 14.20
CA ALA A 185 4.96 -9.46 15.01
C ALA A 185 3.57 -9.49 14.36
N ALA A 186 3.13 -8.40 13.73
CA ALA A 186 1.82 -8.34 13.07
C ALA A 186 1.70 -9.38 11.93
N ALA A 187 2.79 -9.65 11.21
CA ALA A 187 2.78 -10.68 10.17
C ALA A 187 2.55 -12.09 10.75
N ALA A 188 3.07 -12.39 11.94
CA ALA A 188 2.90 -13.69 12.59
C ALA A 188 1.44 -13.95 13.00
N ASP A 189 0.69 -12.91 13.36
CA ASP A 189 -0.73 -13.01 13.72
C ASP A 189 -1.64 -13.39 12.52
N LEU A 190 -1.17 -13.17 11.29
CA LEU A 190 -1.93 -13.47 10.06
C LEU A 190 -1.82 -14.93 9.61
N ALA A 191 -0.80 -15.64 10.07
CA ALA A 191 -0.52 -17.02 9.71
C ALA A 191 -0.01 -17.81 10.93
N PRO A 192 -0.87 -18.07 11.93
CA PRO A 192 -0.47 -18.81 13.12
C PRO A 192 0.01 -20.22 12.72
N GLY A 193 1.27 -20.51 12.99
CA GLY A 193 1.92 -21.79 12.64
C GLY A 193 2.79 -21.76 11.38
N ALA A 194 2.89 -20.62 10.67
CA ALA A 194 3.93 -20.44 9.67
C ALA A 194 5.31 -20.60 10.35
N PRO A 195 6.27 -21.28 9.72
CA PRO A 195 7.58 -21.50 10.32
C PRO A 195 8.22 -20.17 10.68
N GLN A 196 8.69 -20.12 11.92
CA GLN A 196 9.38 -18.95 12.45
C GLN A 196 10.77 -18.89 11.85
N SER A 197 10.96 -17.91 10.97
CA SER A 197 12.23 -17.35 10.53
C SER A 197 13.31 -18.38 10.18
N THR A 198 13.42 -18.73 8.90
CA THR A 198 14.68 -19.27 8.40
C THR A 198 15.70 -18.13 8.32
N VAL A 199 16.86 -18.33 8.94
CA VAL A 199 18.05 -17.50 8.68
C VAL A 199 18.29 -17.48 7.17
N ARG A 200 18.66 -16.32 6.62
CA ARG A 200 18.86 -16.16 5.16
C ARG A 200 19.73 -17.27 4.55
N SER A 201 20.79 -17.69 5.26
CA SER A 201 21.73 -18.73 4.83
C SER A 201 21.12 -20.13 4.66
N SER A 202 19.96 -20.40 5.27
CA SER A 202 19.25 -21.68 5.13
C SER A 202 18.04 -21.60 4.20
N SER A 203 17.80 -20.45 3.56
CA SER A 203 16.68 -20.26 2.63
C SER A 203 16.97 -20.87 1.25
N SER A 204 15.91 -21.19 0.51
CA SER A 204 16.04 -21.66 -0.88
C SER A 204 16.68 -20.61 -1.79
N GLU A 205 17.31 -21.03 -2.89
CA GLU A 205 17.83 -20.11 -3.93
C GLU A 205 16.76 -19.17 -4.49
N ALA A 206 15.50 -19.61 -4.60
CA ALA A 206 14.39 -18.78 -5.05
C ALA A 206 14.13 -17.58 -4.13
N HIS A 207 14.05 -17.81 -2.81
CA HIS A 207 13.92 -16.75 -1.82
C HIS A 207 15.14 -15.80 -1.81
N ALA A 208 16.36 -16.35 -1.90
CA ALA A 208 17.56 -15.53 -1.97
C ALA A 208 17.58 -14.61 -3.20
N MET A 209 17.17 -15.14 -4.37
CA MET A 209 17.02 -14.36 -5.60
C MET A 209 15.90 -13.31 -5.50
N ALA A 210 14.75 -13.68 -4.91
CA ALA A 210 13.65 -12.75 -4.67
C ALA A 210 14.09 -11.58 -3.79
N HIS A 211 14.84 -11.83 -2.71
CA HIS A 211 15.39 -10.79 -1.86
C HIS A 211 16.40 -9.89 -2.60
N PHE A 212 17.25 -10.48 -3.44
CA PHE A 212 18.17 -9.72 -4.28
C PHE A 212 17.45 -8.76 -5.24
N LEU A 213 16.39 -9.23 -5.92
CA LEU A 213 15.61 -8.36 -6.81
C LEU A 213 14.80 -7.33 -6.02
N TYR A 214 14.30 -7.69 -4.84
CA TYR A 214 13.64 -6.79 -3.91
C TYR A 214 14.52 -5.60 -3.55
N HIS A 215 15.81 -5.81 -3.25
CA HIS A 215 16.76 -4.72 -2.98
C HIS A 215 16.82 -3.71 -4.11
N ARG A 216 16.88 -4.18 -5.36
CA ARG A 216 16.96 -3.30 -6.53
C ARG A 216 15.69 -2.47 -6.67
N ALA A 217 14.54 -3.13 -6.60
CA ALA A 217 13.24 -2.47 -6.71
C ALA A 217 12.99 -1.50 -5.54
N LEU A 218 13.40 -1.86 -4.33
CA LEU A 218 13.25 -1.04 -3.13
C LEU A 218 14.12 0.20 -3.20
N GLU A 219 15.39 0.10 -3.58
CA GLU A 219 16.29 1.26 -3.71
C GLU A 219 15.73 2.28 -4.72
N GLU A 220 15.24 1.80 -5.87
CA GLU A 220 14.60 2.63 -6.89
C GLU A 220 13.34 3.31 -6.34
N ALA A 221 12.46 2.55 -5.67
CA ALA A 221 11.22 3.07 -5.09
C ALA A 221 11.46 4.06 -3.94
N LEU A 222 12.44 3.80 -3.06
CA LEU A 222 12.80 4.71 -1.97
C LEU A 222 13.46 6.00 -2.49
N SER A 223 14.27 5.91 -3.55
CA SER A 223 14.84 7.08 -4.23
C SER A 223 13.74 7.96 -4.85
N GLU A 224 12.75 7.35 -5.50
CA GLU A 224 11.58 8.08 -6.03
C GLU A 224 10.77 8.72 -4.90
N ALA A 225 10.55 7.98 -3.82
CA ALA A 225 9.80 8.45 -2.65
C ALA A 225 10.47 9.63 -1.93
N GLU A 226 11.79 9.60 -1.77
CA GLU A 226 12.56 10.70 -1.19
C GLU A 226 12.44 11.96 -2.05
N LEU A 227 12.64 11.84 -3.37
CA LEU A 227 12.50 12.97 -4.29
C LEU A 227 11.09 13.55 -4.28
N TRP A 228 10.07 12.69 -4.24
CA TRP A 228 8.68 13.11 -4.08
C TRP A 228 8.47 13.88 -2.77
N TRP A 229 8.97 13.36 -1.65
CA TRP A 229 8.86 13.99 -0.34
C TRP A 229 9.52 15.36 -0.30
N THR A 230 10.75 15.47 -0.79
CA THR A 230 11.47 16.75 -0.88
C THR A 230 10.71 17.78 -1.71
N ARG A 231 10.13 17.38 -2.85
CA ARG A 231 9.30 18.26 -3.67
C ARG A 231 8.04 18.71 -2.96
N LEU A 232 7.41 17.83 -2.18
CA LEU A 232 6.23 18.16 -1.39
C LEU A 232 6.55 19.23 -0.33
N LEU A 233 7.68 19.08 0.36
CA LEU A 233 8.13 20.06 1.36
C LEU A 233 8.46 21.41 0.71
N PHE A 234 9.24 21.42 -0.38
CA PHE A 234 9.54 22.67 -1.09
C PHE A 234 8.28 23.36 -1.63
N ALA A 235 7.33 22.61 -2.18
CA ALA A 235 6.07 23.19 -2.64
C ALA A 235 5.20 23.77 -1.52
N ALA A 236 5.40 23.35 -0.28
CA ALA A 236 4.76 23.91 0.90
C ALA A 236 5.49 25.17 1.38
N GLU A 237 6.82 25.18 1.33
CA GLU A 237 7.66 26.35 1.59
C GLU A 237 7.40 27.48 0.58
N ASP A 238 7.27 27.15 -0.71
CA ASP A 238 6.91 28.10 -1.77
C ASP A 238 5.53 28.76 -1.55
N ARG A 239 4.66 28.13 -0.76
CA ARG A 239 3.36 28.70 -0.34
C ARG A 239 3.45 29.52 0.94
N GLY A 240 4.66 29.77 1.44
CA GLY A 240 4.94 30.64 2.58
C GLY A 240 5.06 29.93 3.93
N LEU A 241 5.07 28.59 3.98
CA LEU A 241 5.36 27.87 5.21
C LEU A 241 6.86 27.89 5.52
N SER A 242 7.24 27.96 6.79
CA SER A 242 8.63 27.72 7.19
C SER A 242 9.02 26.24 6.99
N PRO A 243 10.32 25.90 6.94
CA PRO A 243 10.75 24.50 6.78
C PRO A 243 10.19 23.54 7.83
N GLU A 244 10.00 23.99 9.08
CA GLU A 244 9.40 23.18 10.15
C GLU A 244 7.90 22.98 9.94
N GLU A 245 7.17 24.06 9.59
CA GLU A 245 5.74 23.99 9.28
C GLU A 245 5.45 23.16 8.03
N ALA A 246 6.30 23.24 7.01
CA ALA A 246 6.22 22.42 5.81
C ALA A 246 6.37 20.94 6.15
N ARG A 247 7.31 20.57 7.03
CA ARG A 247 7.47 19.20 7.54
C ARG A 247 6.25 18.73 8.33
N GLU A 248 5.76 19.55 9.26
CA GLU A 248 4.57 19.23 10.03
C GLU A 248 3.34 19.06 9.14
N HIS A 249 3.19 19.93 8.15
CA HIS A 249 2.14 19.84 7.15
C HIS A 249 2.26 18.56 6.31
N GLY A 250 3.48 18.22 5.85
CA GLY A 250 3.75 17.00 5.11
C GLY A 250 3.35 15.75 5.89
N TYR A 251 3.77 15.62 7.15
CA TYR A 251 3.42 14.48 7.98
C TYR A 251 1.93 14.41 8.36
N ARG A 252 1.23 15.55 8.40
CA ARG A 252 -0.23 15.56 8.60
C ARG A 252 -0.97 14.98 7.39
N LEU A 253 -0.48 15.25 6.18
CA LEU A 253 -1.04 14.71 4.94
C LEU A 253 -0.60 13.26 4.69
N HIS A 254 0.64 12.94 5.08
CA HIS A 254 1.30 11.67 4.83
C HIS A 254 1.95 11.18 6.13
N PHE A 255 1.16 10.53 6.97
CA PHE A 255 1.57 10.10 8.30
C PHE A 255 2.88 9.29 8.33
N CYS A 256 3.11 8.50 7.29
CA CYS A 256 4.28 7.63 7.16
C CYS A 256 5.44 8.28 6.39
N GLY A 257 5.34 9.57 6.05
CA GLY A 257 6.36 10.28 5.26
C GLY A 257 6.60 9.61 3.89
N PRO A 258 7.86 9.52 3.42
CA PRO A 258 8.21 8.97 2.10
C PRO A 258 7.67 7.57 1.83
N VAL A 259 7.60 6.67 2.84
CA VAL A 259 7.15 5.29 2.59
C VAL A 259 5.65 5.17 2.31
N SER A 260 4.90 6.27 2.40
CA SER A 260 3.52 6.35 1.87
C SER A 260 3.45 6.46 0.34
N HIS A 261 4.59 6.61 -0.33
CA HIS A 261 4.65 6.73 -1.78
C HIS A 261 4.20 5.42 -2.47
N PRO A 262 3.34 5.49 -3.51
CA PRO A 262 2.79 4.29 -4.17
C PRO A 262 3.83 3.32 -4.73
N ALA A 263 5.01 3.80 -5.17
CA ALA A 263 6.07 2.92 -5.65
C ALA A 263 6.60 1.99 -4.54
N VAL A 264 6.76 2.50 -3.32
CA VAL A 264 7.23 1.70 -2.17
C VAL A 264 6.19 0.67 -1.79
N ILE A 265 4.92 1.08 -1.72
CA ILE A 265 3.80 0.17 -1.43
C ILE A 265 3.73 -0.95 -2.47
N GLY A 266 3.87 -0.62 -3.76
CA GLY A 266 3.85 -1.59 -4.86
C GLY A 266 4.98 -2.62 -4.78
N VAL A 267 6.19 -2.17 -4.44
CA VAL A 267 7.33 -3.08 -4.21
C VAL A 267 7.05 -4.02 -3.04
N ILE A 268 6.58 -3.50 -1.90
CA ILE A 268 6.27 -4.32 -0.73
C ILE A 268 5.19 -5.35 -1.05
N ALA A 269 4.07 -4.94 -1.67
CA ALA A 269 2.98 -5.85 -2.01
C ALA A 269 3.39 -6.91 -3.05
N GLY A 270 4.14 -6.51 -4.10
CA GLY A 270 4.61 -7.42 -5.13
C GLY A 270 5.55 -8.50 -4.58
N TYR A 271 6.55 -8.11 -3.78
CA TYR A 271 7.49 -9.08 -3.22
C TYR A 271 6.92 -9.89 -2.05
N TRP A 272 5.90 -9.37 -1.35
CA TRP A 272 5.12 -10.17 -0.42
C TRP A 272 4.39 -11.32 -1.15
N ALA A 273 3.67 -10.99 -2.23
CA ALA A 273 2.95 -11.98 -3.03
C ALA A 273 3.91 -13.01 -3.66
N LEU A 274 5.05 -12.56 -4.18
CA LEU A 274 6.09 -13.46 -4.70
C LEU A 274 6.63 -14.40 -3.62
N CYS A 275 6.89 -13.91 -2.40
CA CYS A 275 7.34 -14.77 -1.30
C CYS A 275 6.32 -15.89 -1.00
N GLU A 276 5.04 -15.57 -1.00
CA GLU A 276 3.96 -16.52 -0.79
C GLU A 276 3.82 -17.51 -1.96
N GLU A 277 4.05 -17.05 -3.20
CA GLU A 277 4.13 -17.90 -4.39
C GLU A 277 5.28 -18.92 -4.28
N ILE A 278 6.47 -18.47 -3.86
CA ILE A 278 7.62 -19.34 -3.61
C ILE A 278 7.30 -20.36 -2.52
N ASN A 279 6.74 -19.93 -1.39
CA ASN A 279 6.32 -20.82 -0.32
C ASN A 279 5.36 -21.89 -0.84
N GLY A 280 4.35 -21.51 -1.63
CA GLY A 280 3.40 -22.46 -2.22
C GLY A 280 4.01 -23.53 -3.13
N ALA A 281 5.24 -23.33 -3.61
CA ALA A 281 5.98 -24.27 -4.46
C ALA A 281 6.98 -25.16 -3.69
N LEU A 282 7.15 -24.96 -2.39
CA LEU A 282 8.16 -25.62 -1.56
C LEU A 282 7.52 -26.50 -0.46
N ALA A 283 8.36 -27.26 0.24
CA ALA A 283 7.93 -27.94 1.47
C ALA A 283 7.83 -26.95 2.64
N PRO A 284 6.91 -27.15 3.62
CA PRO A 284 6.72 -26.24 4.74
C PRO A 284 7.99 -25.89 5.52
N GLU A 285 8.94 -26.82 5.63
CA GLU A 285 10.21 -26.61 6.35
C GLU A 285 11.13 -25.59 5.68
N GLN A 286 10.85 -25.24 4.41
CA GLN A 286 11.61 -24.29 3.62
C GLN A 286 10.91 -22.93 3.50
N TYR A 287 9.73 -22.76 4.11
CA TYR A 287 8.99 -21.51 3.97
C TYR A 287 9.72 -20.37 4.65
N VAL A 288 9.64 -19.20 4.02
CA VAL A 288 10.10 -17.94 4.58
C VAL A 288 8.90 -17.05 4.82
N ALA A 289 8.71 -16.55 6.05
CA ALA A 289 7.68 -15.56 6.31
C ALA A 289 7.98 -14.28 5.48
N PRO A 290 7.01 -13.72 4.73
CA PRO A 290 7.26 -12.55 3.88
C PRO A 290 7.86 -11.35 4.64
N ALA A 291 7.39 -11.09 5.87
CA ALA A 291 7.95 -10.04 6.72
C ALA A 291 9.44 -10.28 7.08
N GLN A 292 9.86 -11.54 7.20
CA GLN A 292 11.27 -11.88 7.40
C GLN A 292 12.08 -11.59 6.14
N LEU A 293 11.57 -11.97 4.96
CA LEU A 293 12.23 -11.67 3.68
C LEU A 293 12.34 -10.16 3.43
N LEU A 294 11.30 -9.39 3.73
CA LEU A 294 11.22 -7.96 3.39
C LEU A 294 11.87 -7.04 4.42
N LEU A 295 11.87 -7.39 5.71
CA LEU A 295 12.41 -6.54 6.78
C LEU A 295 13.44 -7.28 7.65
N GLY A 296 13.16 -8.53 8.01
CA GLY A 296 14.06 -9.32 8.85
C GLY A 296 15.47 -9.44 8.26
N TRP A 297 15.59 -9.80 6.98
CA TRP A 297 16.89 -9.92 6.32
C TRP A 297 17.58 -8.57 6.08
N LEU A 298 16.83 -7.48 5.93
CA LEU A 298 17.42 -6.13 5.89
C LEU A 298 18.11 -5.75 7.20
N LEU A 299 17.57 -6.21 8.35
CA LEU A 299 18.20 -6.03 9.66
C LEU A 299 19.50 -6.83 9.77
N ASP A 300 19.47 -8.10 9.34
CA ASP A 300 20.64 -8.98 9.34
C ASP A 300 21.79 -8.38 8.49
N GLU A 301 21.43 -7.71 7.39
CA GLU A 301 22.35 -7.08 6.43
C GLU A 301 22.74 -5.65 6.80
N ARG A 302 22.21 -5.11 7.92
CA ARG A 302 22.50 -3.77 8.43
C ARG A 302 22.13 -2.65 7.45
N HIS A 303 21.01 -2.79 6.75
CA HIS A 303 20.44 -1.74 5.90
C HIS A 303 19.68 -0.69 6.74
N GLU A 304 20.38 -0.02 7.66
CA GLU A 304 19.80 0.82 8.71
C GLU A 304 18.86 1.91 8.17
N SER A 305 19.21 2.59 7.08
CA SER A 305 18.38 3.65 6.48
C SER A 305 17.07 3.09 5.90
N TRP A 306 17.12 1.95 5.21
CA TRP A 306 15.94 1.29 4.64
C TRP A 306 15.04 0.75 5.76
N VAL A 307 15.63 0.14 6.80
CA VAL A 307 14.90 -0.32 7.99
C VAL A 307 14.20 0.87 8.68
N ALA A 308 14.91 1.98 8.87
CA ALA A 308 14.34 3.19 9.46
C ALA A 308 13.15 3.73 8.65
N MET A 309 13.28 3.74 7.32
CA MET A 309 12.19 4.10 6.39
C MET A 309 10.99 3.17 6.53
N LEU A 310 11.18 1.86 6.32
CA LEU A 310 10.09 0.88 6.31
C LEU A 310 9.38 0.75 7.66
N SER A 311 10.11 0.88 8.77
CA SER A 311 9.55 0.82 10.13
C SER A 311 8.59 1.99 10.45
N ALA A 312 8.52 3.02 9.60
CA ALA A 312 7.50 4.06 9.70
C ALA A 312 6.08 3.56 9.33
N MET A 313 5.97 2.45 8.58
CA MET A 313 4.67 1.91 8.18
C MET A 313 3.88 1.39 9.39
N PRO A 314 2.65 1.85 9.64
CA PRO A 314 1.84 1.43 10.79
C PRO A 314 1.43 -0.06 10.70
N TYR A 315 1.39 -0.61 9.49
CA TYR A 315 1.08 -1.99 9.19
C TYR A 315 1.64 -2.34 7.80
N TRP A 316 1.65 -3.63 7.43
CA TRP A 316 2.03 -4.05 6.08
C TRP A 316 0.95 -3.67 5.06
N PRO A 317 1.26 -2.86 4.03
CA PRO A 317 0.29 -2.42 3.03
C PRO A 317 0.04 -3.52 1.99
N VAL A 318 -0.34 -4.71 2.46
CA VAL A 318 -0.54 -5.92 1.65
C VAL A 318 -1.98 -6.37 1.77
N ALA A 319 -2.56 -6.75 0.64
CA ALA A 319 -3.98 -7.00 0.52
C ALA A 319 -4.27 -8.45 0.11
N ARG A 320 -5.42 -8.97 0.56
CA ARG A 320 -5.97 -10.26 0.10
C ARG A 320 -7.33 -10.06 -0.57
N ASP A 321 -7.51 -10.63 -1.75
CA ASP A 321 -8.81 -10.66 -2.44
C ASP A 321 -9.82 -11.58 -1.75
N ARG A 322 -11.04 -11.65 -2.29
CA ARG A 322 -12.15 -12.45 -1.75
C ARG A 322 -11.83 -13.94 -1.67
N GLU A 323 -10.98 -14.43 -2.57
CA GLU A 323 -10.52 -15.81 -2.61
C GLU A 323 -9.34 -16.08 -1.66
N GLY A 324 -8.89 -15.07 -0.92
CA GLY A 324 -7.76 -15.15 0.01
C GLY A 324 -6.40 -15.08 -0.66
N ARG A 325 -6.32 -14.75 -1.95
CA ARG A 325 -5.06 -14.59 -2.68
C ARG A 325 -4.46 -13.23 -2.40
N TRP A 326 -3.14 -13.18 -2.26
CA TRP A 326 -2.40 -11.94 -2.11
C TRP A 326 -2.43 -11.13 -3.41
N ILE A 327 -2.75 -9.84 -3.31
CA ILE A 327 -2.81 -8.92 -4.46
C ILE A 327 -1.82 -7.76 -4.28
N ALA A 328 -1.15 -7.42 -5.38
CA ALA A 328 -0.34 -6.21 -5.54
C ALA A 328 -1.11 -5.14 -6.33
#